data_AF-A0A2U2SQ26-F1
#
_entry.id   AF-A0A2U2SQ26-F1
#
_cell.length_a   1.000
_cell.length_b   1.000
_cell.length_c   1.000
_cell.angle_alpha   90.00
_cell.angle_beta   90.00
_cell.angle_gamma   90.00
#
_symmetry.space_group_name_H-M   'P 1'
#
loop_
_entity.id
_entity.type
_entity.pdbx_description
1 polymer ?
#
loop_
_entity_poly.entity_id
_entity_poly.type
_entity_poly.pdbx_seq_one_letter_code
_entity_poly.pdbx_strand_id
1 'polypeptide(L)'
;MQGGKLRVALGCVVTLLIVPALVNFWLGEPLTPHIAPAYAQEPSQGAEDQIATWLSDSLHGTTRGMGYFYGKEQGGMELLTGIPYEDLPCKNCHTRYNKGDKKGEVRCESCHIADAERFAPPQSAVKLPQFAEAGPSGCLSCHRRQAFEWTRTTVRLDAEGKPVTDPVSGVEMQVPAITDVHRSAPPAGKGLQCVNCHDTGDTHGDGKIYNSLLESPNTECTDCHQPDKLSQHMGHQVHANNMTCAACHVQTVVSCFSCHINAIVKGAPEFPYQRVFGWKFLIQNDEGKYDVGNLMAAVYTDDAGEVKTFAVIAPYYGHSVASLKGDMNKACAQCHDNSLVKAYNETGSITISQWDASANKVVFPALEGKVVPVPADYAKAFKLAYPVISNLDEVAAAGADAEKTAKWMLGKEGVDLWQMLYAKPLDKMPAQVQFNFPTPTPTP
;
A
#
# COMPACT_ATOMS: atom_id res chain seq x y z
N MET A 1 78.26 -8.26 2.05
CA MET A 1 79.11 -9.38 1.59
C MET A 1 78.84 -10.58 2.50
N GLN A 2 78.63 -11.75 1.89
CA GLN A 2 78.79 -13.13 2.41
C GLN A 2 78.22 -13.43 3.82
N GLY A 3 77.19 -14.27 3.95
CA GLY A 3 77.30 -15.74 3.95
C GLY A 3 77.34 -16.21 5.42
N GLY A 4 76.62 -17.21 5.91
CA GLY A 4 75.97 -18.35 5.32
C GLY A 4 76.33 -19.58 6.16
N LYS A 5 75.31 -20.21 6.79
CA LYS A 5 75.29 -21.61 7.29
C LYS A 5 76.20 -21.86 8.54
N LEU A 6 75.99 -22.81 9.45
CA LEU A 6 75.44 -24.17 9.33
C LEU A 6 75.13 -24.79 10.73
N ARG A 7 74.08 -25.62 10.72
CA ARG A 7 73.62 -26.75 11.58
C ARG A 7 74.55 -27.41 12.62
N VAL A 8 73.94 -28.00 13.66
CA VAL A 8 73.93 -29.43 14.14
C VAL A 8 73.17 -29.44 15.49
N ALA A 9 71.98 -30.05 15.67
CA ALA A 9 71.53 -31.45 15.68
C ALA A 9 72.00 -32.30 16.89
N LEU A 10 71.06 -32.61 17.81
CA LEU A 10 70.86 -33.82 18.65
C LEU A 10 69.85 -33.41 19.75
N GLY A 11 68.83 -34.14 20.20
CA GLY A 11 68.34 -35.49 19.97
C GLY A 11 67.22 -35.76 21.00
N CYS A 12 66.18 -36.46 20.56
CA CYS A 12 65.03 -37.08 21.24
C CYS A 12 64.85 -37.00 22.78
N VAL A 13 63.64 -36.62 23.22
CA VAL A 13 62.84 -37.40 24.18
C VAL A 13 61.39 -37.42 23.73
N VAL A 14 60.85 -38.64 23.64
CA VAL A 14 59.50 -39.02 23.26
C VAL A 14 58.58 -38.95 24.47
N THR A 15 57.42 -38.31 24.34
CA THR A 15 56.27 -38.58 25.23
C THR A 15 55.01 -38.74 24.40
N LEU A 16 54.61 -40.01 24.24
CA LEU A 16 53.28 -40.42 23.76
C LEU A 16 52.24 -40.05 24.81
N LEU A 17 51.21 -39.29 24.43
CA LEU A 17 49.92 -39.29 25.11
C LEU A 17 48.84 -39.55 24.05
N ILE A 18 48.21 -40.71 24.20
CA ILE A 18 47.12 -41.24 23.39
C ILE A 18 45.85 -40.51 23.80
N VAL A 19 45.21 -39.78 22.88
CA VAL A 19 43.84 -39.29 23.04
C VAL A 19 42.96 -40.15 22.11
N PRO A 20 41.92 -40.84 22.63
CA PRO A 20 41.13 -41.75 21.83
C PRO A 20 40.18 -41.00 20.88
N ALA A 21 39.96 -41.68 19.76
CA ALA A 21 39.25 -41.20 18.59
C ALA A 21 37.75 -40.92 18.81
N LEU A 22 37.37 -39.76 18.28
CA LEU A 22 36.16 -39.44 17.52
C LEU A 22 35.32 -40.64 17.07
N VAL A 23 34.16 -40.86 17.71
CA VAL A 23 32.95 -41.36 17.06
C VAL A 23 31.71 -40.82 17.81
N ASN A 24 30.71 -40.37 17.05
CA ASN A 24 29.35 -39.92 17.44
C ASN A 24 29.19 -38.46 17.90
N PHE A 25 28.72 -37.58 17.02
CA PHE A 25 27.28 -37.31 16.88
C PHE A 25 27.00 -36.45 15.64
N TRP A 26 26.13 -36.99 14.79
CA TRP A 26 25.46 -36.32 13.68
C TRP A 26 24.32 -35.46 14.28
N LEU A 27 23.94 -34.37 13.62
CA LEU A 27 22.95 -33.34 14.02
C LEU A 27 23.49 -32.17 14.88
N GLY A 28 24.38 -31.37 14.31
CA GLY A 28 24.59 -29.99 14.76
C GLY A 28 23.65 -29.06 14.00
N GLU A 29 22.62 -28.54 14.67
CA GLU A 29 21.78 -27.45 14.16
C GLU A 29 22.65 -26.22 13.85
N PRO A 30 22.30 -25.40 12.83
CA PRO A 30 23.01 -24.15 12.60
C PRO A 30 22.80 -23.23 13.80
N LEU A 31 23.90 -22.69 14.34
CA LEU A 31 23.89 -21.62 15.34
C LEU A 31 23.29 -20.35 14.71
N THR A 32 21.96 -20.26 14.67
CA THR A 32 21.26 -18.99 14.57
C THR A 32 21.37 -18.30 15.94
N PRO A 33 21.86 -17.06 16.04
CA PRO A 33 21.67 -16.29 17.25
C PRO A 33 20.17 -16.08 17.42
N HIS A 34 19.55 -16.82 18.35
CA HIS A 34 18.24 -16.49 18.88
C HIS A 34 18.35 -15.22 19.73
N ILE A 35 18.52 -14.08 19.06
CA ILE A 35 17.98 -12.84 19.60
C ILE A 35 16.50 -12.91 19.25
N ALA A 36 15.72 -13.52 20.14
CA ALA A 36 14.28 -13.33 20.11
C ALA A 36 14.04 -11.81 20.17
N PRO A 37 13.32 -11.20 19.22
CA PRO A 37 12.86 -9.84 19.40
C PRO A 37 12.07 -9.79 20.71
N ALA A 38 12.21 -8.71 21.48
CA ALA A 38 11.65 -8.55 22.82
C ALA A 38 10.10 -8.43 22.87
N TYR A 39 9.40 -9.00 21.89
CA TYR A 39 7.94 -8.93 21.76
C TYR A 39 7.40 -10.34 21.51
N ALA A 40 7.28 -11.12 22.58
CA ALA A 40 6.40 -12.28 22.71
C ALA A 40 6.47 -12.80 24.16
N GLN A 41 6.18 -11.96 25.15
CA GLN A 41 5.62 -12.49 26.39
C GLN A 41 4.12 -12.58 26.17
N GLU A 42 3.51 -13.71 26.52
CA GLU A 42 2.05 -13.79 26.57
C GLU A 42 1.53 -12.65 27.45
N PRO A 43 0.53 -11.88 27.00
CA PRO A 43 -0.02 -10.80 27.81
C PRO A 43 -0.50 -11.40 29.14
N SER A 44 -0.20 -10.73 30.26
CA SER A 44 -0.83 -11.10 31.53
C SER A 44 -2.36 -11.08 31.37
N GLN A 45 -3.10 -11.84 32.18
CA GLN A 45 -4.57 -11.90 32.09
C GLN A 45 -5.27 -10.52 32.08
N GLY A 46 -4.68 -9.49 32.72
CA GLY A 46 -5.20 -8.11 32.67
C GLY A 46 -4.80 -7.30 31.42
N ALA A 47 -3.78 -7.72 30.69
CA ALA A 47 -3.35 -7.10 29.44
C ALA A 47 -4.28 -7.50 28.27
N GLU A 48 -4.83 -8.71 28.26
CA GLU A 48 -5.83 -9.12 27.26
C GLU A 48 -7.12 -8.31 27.38
N ASP A 49 -7.63 -8.11 28.60
CA ASP A 49 -8.81 -7.27 28.87
C ASP A 49 -8.57 -5.80 28.47
N GLN A 50 -7.37 -5.29 28.72
CA GLN A 50 -6.97 -3.95 28.30
C GLN A 50 -6.88 -3.83 26.77
N ILE A 51 -6.30 -4.83 26.09
CA ILE A 51 -6.22 -4.89 24.63
C ILE A 51 -7.62 -4.96 24.01
N ALA A 52 -8.53 -5.76 24.57
CA ALA A 52 -9.92 -5.82 24.12
C ALA A 52 -10.62 -4.47 24.27
N THR A 53 -10.33 -3.75 25.35
CA THR A 53 -10.84 -2.40 25.59
C THR A 53 -10.29 -1.41 24.56
N TRP A 54 -8.97 -1.36 24.38
CA TRP A 54 -8.33 -0.46 23.41
C TRP A 54 -8.78 -0.72 21.98
N LEU A 55 -8.92 -1.99 21.60
CA LEU A 55 -9.38 -2.36 20.26
C LEU A 55 -10.76 -1.78 20.00
N SER A 56 -11.64 -1.78 21.00
CA SER A 56 -12.99 -1.25 20.88
C SER A 56 -13.04 0.24 20.54
N ASP A 57 -12.05 1.02 21.03
CA ASP A 57 -11.89 2.46 20.78
C ASP A 57 -11.04 2.78 19.54
N SER A 58 -10.22 1.82 19.10
CA SER A 58 -9.36 1.96 17.93
C SER A 58 -10.16 2.16 16.61
N LEU A 59 -9.46 2.55 15.54
CA LEU A 59 -10.05 2.59 14.20
C LEU A 59 -10.52 1.21 13.70
N HIS A 60 -9.87 0.12 14.14
CA HIS A 60 -10.30 -1.23 13.79
C HIS A 60 -11.61 -1.61 14.50
N GLY A 61 -11.79 -1.22 15.76
CA GLY A 61 -13.02 -1.52 16.52
C GLY A 61 -14.20 -0.60 16.22
N THR A 62 -13.92 0.66 15.87
CA THR A 62 -14.95 1.66 15.56
C THR A 62 -15.29 1.72 14.08
N THR A 63 -14.34 1.40 13.19
CA THR A 63 -14.46 1.52 11.73
C THR A 63 -14.85 2.93 11.23
N ARG A 64 -14.79 3.94 12.10
CA ARG A 64 -15.43 5.24 11.87
C ARG A 64 -14.75 6.12 10.81
N GLY A 65 -13.54 5.77 10.39
CA GLY A 65 -12.78 6.60 9.43
C GLY A 65 -13.43 6.71 8.06
N MET A 66 -14.10 5.67 7.59
CA MET A 66 -14.87 5.73 6.34
C MET A 66 -16.08 6.66 6.46
N GLY A 67 -16.78 6.61 7.60
CA GLY A 67 -17.89 7.51 7.89
C GLY A 67 -17.45 8.97 8.00
N TYR A 68 -16.35 9.23 8.70
CA TYR A 68 -15.76 10.57 8.79
C TYR A 68 -15.36 11.13 7.42
N PHE A 69 -14.77 10.32 6.56
CA PHE A 69 -14.41 10.74 5.20
C PHE A 69 -15.64 11.04 4.33
N TYR A 70 -16.68 10.21 4.45
CA TYR A 70 -17.90 10.32 3.66
C TYR A 70 -18.81 11.47 4.11
N GLY A 71 -18.78 11.82 5.40
CA GLY A 71 -19.67 12.78 6.04
C GLY A 71 -19.65 14.16 5.39
N LYS A 72 -20.83 14.77 5.30
CA LYS A 72 -20.99 16.12 4.74
C LYS A 72 -20.25 17.18 5.55
N GLU A 73 -20.06 16.96 6.85
CA GLU A 73 -19.34 17.86 7.75
C GLU A 73 -17.88 18.04 7.35
N GLN A 74 -17.30 17.06 6.64
CA GLN A 74 -15.95 17.07 6.10
C GLN A 74 -15.91 17.42 4.61
N GLY A 75 -17.02 17.91 4.03
CA GLY A 75 -17.14 18.11 2.59
C GLY A 75 -17.18 16.80 1.80
N GLY A 76 -17.58 15.70 2.44
CA GLY A 76 -17.61 14.37 1.86
C GLY A 76 -18.78 14.13 0.92
N MET A 77 -18.81 12.92 0.35
CA MET A 77 -19.74 12.53 -0.71
C MET A 77 -21.22 12.54 -0.28
N GLU A 78 -21.53 12.54 1.01
CA GLU A 78 -22.90 12.73 1.52
C GLU A 78 -23.55 14.01 0.97
N LEU A 79 -22.77 15.06 0.68
CA LEU A 79 -23.28 16.29 0.04
C LEU A 79 -23.90 16.06 -1.35
N LEU A 80 -23.45 15.02 -2.06
CA LEU A 80 -23.93 14.69 -3.40
C LEU A 80 -25.01 13.61 -3.38
N THR A 81 -24.88 12.63 -2.49
CA THR A 81 -25.80 11.49 -2.42
C THR A 81 -27.06 11.81 -1.62
N GLY A 82 -26.94 12.65 -0.58
CA GLY A 82 -27.98 12.83 0.43
C GLY A 82 -28.24 11.59 1.31
N ILE A 83 -27.44 10.53 1.17
CA ILE A 83 -27.59 9.27 1.90
C ILE A 83 -26.58 9.28 3.06
N PRO A 84 -26.99 9.17 4.33
CA PRO A 84 -26.06 9.04 5.44
C PRO A 84 -25.16 7.80 5.32
N TYR A 85 -23.93 7.86 5.83
CA TYR A 85 -23.02 6.71 5.79
C TYR A 85 -23.62 5.45 6.43
N GLU A 86 -24.39 5.61 7.50
CA GLU A 86 -25.07 4.51 8.20
C GLU A 86 -26.13 3.80 7.36
N ASP A 87 -26.57 4.40 6.26
CA ASP A 87 -27.53 3.77 5.34
C ASP A 87 -26.83 3.11 4.14
N LEU A 88 -25.50 3.27 4.02
CA LEU A 88 -24.74 2.64 2.95
C LEU A 88 -24.41 1.17 3.27
N PRO A 89 -24.50 0.27 2.27
CA PRO A 89 -24.02 -1.11 2.40
C PRO A 89 -22.51 -1.21 2.71
N CYS A 90 -21.74 -0.16 2.41
CA CYS A 90 -20.29 -0.03 2.64
C CYS A 90 -19.90 0.02 4.13
N LYS A 91 -20.84 0.28 5.04
CA LYS A 91 -20.55 0.40 6.49
C LYS A 91 -20.00 -0.88 7.11
N ASN A 92 -20.09 -2.00 6.39
CA ASN A 92 -19.83 -3.32 6.94
C ASN A 92 -18.37 -3.75 6.76
N CYS A 93 -17.49 -3.32 7.66
CA CYS A 93 -16.10 -3.78 7.81
C CYS A 93 -15.89 -4.49 9.18
N HIS A 94 -16.74 -5.46 9.50
CA HIS A 94 -16.98 -5.83 10.90
C HIS A 94 -15.84 -6.62 11.56
N THR A 95 -15.16 -5.97 12.51
CA THR A 95 -14.36 -6.58 13.59
C THR A 95 -15.22 -7.04 14.77
N ARG A 96 -16.56 -6.94 14.67
CA ARG A 96 -17.53 -7.36 15.70
C ARG A 96 -18.53 -8.34 15.12
N TYR A 97 -19.14 -9.15 15.98
CA TYR A 97 -20.24 -10.02 15.52
C TYR A 97 -21.49 -9.19 15.21
N ASN A 98 -22.10 -9.42 14.05
CA ASN A 98 -23.31 -8.72 13.60
C ASN A 98 -24.62 -9.50 13.87
N LYS A 99 -24.53 -10.78 14.25
CA LYS A 99 -25.65 -11.69 14.53
C LYS A 99 -25.26 -12.74 15.59
N GLY A 100 -26.26 -13.43 16.14
CA GLY A 100 -26.08 -14.49 17.15
C GLY A 100 -25.82 -13.96 18.56
N ASP A 101 -25.49 -14.86 19.48
CA ASP A 101 -25.39 -14.56 20.92
C ASP A 101 -24.24 -13.60 21.27
N LYS A 102 -23.21 -13.55 20.43
CA LYS A 102 -22.05 -12.64 20.59
C LYS A 102 -22.24 -11.28 19.93
N LYS A 103 -23.43 -10.95 19.44
CA LYS A 103 -23.68 -9.72 18.66
C LYS A 103 -23.17 -8.48 19.42
N GLY A 104 -22.31 -7.70 18.77
CA GLY A 104 -21.70 -6.50 19.34
C GLY A 104 -20.34 -6.73 20.02
N GLU A 105 -19.99 -7.97 20.35
CA GLU A 105 -18.67 -8.33 20.86
C GLU A 105 -17.60 -8.25 19.78
N VAL A 106 -16.37 -7.97 20.19
CA VAL A 106 -15.18 -8.03 19.34
C VAL A 106 -14.98 -9.46 18.83
N ARG A 107 -14.65 -9.55 17.55
CA ARG A 107 -14.41 -10.80 16.81
C ARG A 107 -12.91 -10.98 16.58
N CYS A 108 -12.20 -11.43 17.61
CA CYS A 108 -10.74 -11.60 17.58
C CYS A 108 -10.28 -12.55 16.45
N GLU A 109 -11.08 -13.57 16.12
CA GLU A 109 -10.77 -14.53 15.06
C GLU A 109 -10.88 -13.96 13.64
N SER A 110 -11.36 -12.72 13.49
CA SER A 110 -11.22 -11.98 12.22
C SER A 110 -9.75 -11.70 11.91
N CYS A 111 -8.92 -11.55 12.94
CA CYS A 111 -7.52 -11.18 12.83
C CYS A 111 -6.57 -12.28 13.32
N HIS A 112 -6.98 -13.14 14.24
CA HIS A 112 -6.13 -14.20 14.81
C HIS A 112 -6.58 -15.60 14.37
N ILE A 113 -5.61 -16.49 14.16
CA ILE A 113 -5.91 -17.92 14.20
C ILE A 113 -6.10 -18.26 15.67
N ALA A 114 -7.33 -18.51 16.12
CA ALA A 114 -7.56 -18.96 17.50
C ALA A 114 -7.33 -20.48 17.59
N ASP A 115 -6.06 -20.87 17.59
CA ASP A 115 -5.57 -22.20 17.93
C ASP A 115 -4.65 -22.06 19.14
N ALA A 116 -4.72 -22.98 20.10
CA ALA A 116 -3.99 -22.93 21.37
C ALA A 116 -2.46 -22.91 21.18
N GLU A 117 -1.96 -23.34 20.01
CA GLU A 117 -0.54 -23.32 19.67
C GLU A 117 -0.12 -22.14 18.76
N ARG A 118 -1.08 -21.35 18.23
CA ARG A 118 -0.80 -20.36 17.17
C ARG A 118 -1.69 -19.11 17.26
N PHE A 119 -1.45 -18.25 18.23
CA PHE A 119 -2.12 -16.93 18.33
C PHE A 119 -1.56 -15.87 17.34
N ALA A 120 -1.10 -16.27 16.15
CA ALA A 120 -0.52 -15.36 15.17
C ALA A 120 -1.56 -14.91 14.13
N PRO A 121 -1.57 -13.63 13.73
CA PRO A 121 -2.49 -13.17 12.70
C PRO A 121 -2.09 -13.68 11.32
N PRO A 122 -3.01 -14.27 10.54
CA PRO A 122 -2.74 -14.57 9.14
C PRO A 122 -2.64 -13.24 8.39
N GLN A 123 -1.58 -13.07 7.61
CA GLN A 123 -1.42 -11.85 6.82
C GLN A 123 -2.41 -11.85 5.65
N SER A 124 -2.51 -12.99 4.97
CA SER A 124 -3.43 -13.21 3.85
C SER A 124 -4.87 -13.40 4.30
N ALA A 125 -5.79 -13.20 3.35
CA ALA A 125 -7.19 -13.59 3.53
C ALA A 125 -7.29 -15.12 3.51
N VAL A 126 -7.56 -15.73 4.67
CA VAL A 126 -7.67 -17.19 4.83
C VAL A 126 -9.03 -17.56 5.40
N LYS A 127 -9.64 -18.64 4.89
CA LYS A 127 -10.83 -19.21 5.51
C LYS A 127 -10.39 -20.19 6.59
N LEU A 128 -10.64 -19.85 7.86
CA LEU A 128 -10.30 -20.72 8.98
C LEU A 128 -11.32 -21.85 9.09
N PRO A 129 -10.92 -23.14 9.01
CA PRO A 129 -11.86 -24.26 9.07
C PRO A 129 -12.73 -24.26 10.33
N GLN A 130 -12.15 -23.89 11.48
CA GLN A 130 -12.84 -23.81 12.76
C GLN A 130 -13.84 -22.63 12.86
N PHE A 131 -13.75 -21.65 11.96
CA PHE A 131 -14.65 -20.48 11.89
C PHE A 131 -15.23 -20.30 10.48
N ALA A 132 -15.52 -21.41 9.78
CA ALA A 132 -15.92 -21.40 8.38
C ALA A 132 -17.14 -20.51 8.08
N GLU A 133 -18.03 -20.33 9.06
CA GLU A 133 -19.25 -19.51 8.99
C GLU A 133 -18.98 -18.00 9.12
N ALA A 134 -17.78 -17.62 9.56
CA ALA A 134 -17.44 -16.25 9.91
C ALA A 134 -16.66 -15.53 8.79
N GLY A 135 -16.45 -16.19 7.65
CA GLY A 135 -15.80 -15.63 6.47
C GLY A 135 -14.27 -15.66 6.52
N PRO A 136 -13.59 -15.04 5.53
CA PRO A 136 -12.14 -14.93 5.52
C PRO A 136 -11.62 -14.09 6.70
N SER A 137 -10.50 -14.51 7.28
CA SER A 137 -9.74 -13.83 8.33
C SER A 137 -8.40 -13.33 7.81
N GLY A 138 -7.77 -12.40 8.54
CA GLY A 138 -6.45 -11.85 8.25
C GLY A 138 -6.49 -10.45 7.63
N CYS A 139 -5.36 -9.75 7.67
CA CYS A 139 -5.28 -8.33 7.32
C CYS A 139 -5.84 -8.04 5.92
N LEU A 140 -5.48 -8.85 4.92
CA LEU A 140 -5.90 -8.67 3.54
C LEU A 140 -7.38 -8.96 3.27
N SER A 141 -8.13 -9.50 4.23
CA SER A 141 -9.59 -9.67 4.10
C SER A 141 -10.34 -8.34 4.12
N CYS A 142 -9.84 -7.37 4.89
CA CYS A 142 -10.39 -6.01 5.01
C CYS A 142 -9.56 -4.97 4.25
N HIS A 143 -8.22 -5.07 4.29
CA HIS A 143 -7.32 -4.13 3.61
C HIS A 143 -7.21 -4.44 2.10
N ARG A 144 -8.32 -4.33 1.37
CA ARG A 144 -8.43 -4.76 -0.04
C ARG A 144 -7.50 -4.04 -1.01
N ARG A 145 -7.17 -2.77 -0.75
CA ARG A 145 -6.13 -2.05 -1.52
C ARG A 145 -4.76 -2.71 -1.33
N GLN A 146 -4.43 -3.05 -0.08
CA GLN A 146 -3.21 -3.79 0.23
C GLN A 146 -3.23 -5.20 -0.37
N ALA A 147 -4.39 -5.85 -0.41
CA ALA A 147 -4.54 -7.14 -1.06
C ALA A 147 -4.25 -7.03 -2.56
N PHE A 148 -4.72 -5.97 -3.22
CA PHE A 148 -4.38 -5.69 -4.61
C PHE A 148 -2.88 -5.43 -4.79
N GLU A 149 -2.23 -4.63 -3.94
CA GLU A 149 -0.78 -4.40 -3.95
C GLU A 149 0.02 -5.70 -3.73
N TRP A 150 -0.55 -6.67 -3.04
CA TRP A 150 0.06 -7.96 -2.77
C TRP A 150 -0.11 -8.97 -3.91
N THR A 151 -1.32 -9.08 -4.46
CA THR A 151 -1.68 -10.17 -5.38
C THR A 151 -1.62 -9.79 -6.84
N ARG A 152 -1.52 -8.49 -7.18
CA ARG A 152 -1.52 -8.06 -8.58
C ARG A 152 -0.24 -8.54 -9.27
N THR A 153 -0.40 -9.29 -10.36
CA THR A 153 0.69 -9.72 -11.23
C THR A 153 0.66 -9.02 -12.59
N THR A 154 1.80 -9.06 -13.26
CA THR A 154 1.99 -8.67 -14.67
C THR A 154 2.83 -9.74 -15.37
N VAL A 155 2.75 -9.78 -16.70
CA VAL A 155 3.60 -10.62 -17.54
C VAL A 155 5.07 -10.23 -17.33
N ARG A 156 5.92 -11.23 -17.13
CA ARG A 156 7.38 -11.06 -17.10
C ARG A 156 7.87 -10.80 -18.50
N LEU A 157 8.63 -9.71 -18.67
CA LEU A 157 9.27 -9.37 -19.94
C LEU A 157 10.77 -9.68 -19.90
N ASP A 158 11.36 -10.05 -21.04
CA ASP A 158 12.81 -10.14 -21.20
C ASP A 158 13.46 -8.75 -21.39
N ALA A 159 14.77 -8.72 -21.65
CA ALA A 159 15.52 -7.48 -21.83
C ALA A 159 15.06 -6.69 -23.07
N GLU A 160 14.44 -7.37 -24.03
CA GLU A 160 13.89 -6.82 -25.27
C GLU A 160 12.41 -6.45 -25.14
N GLY A 161 11.80 -6.65 -23.96
CA GLY A 161 10.41 -6.31 -23.69
C GLY A 161 9.39 -7.36 -24.17
N LYS A 162 9.81 -8.59 -24.49
CA LYS A 162 8.92 -9.66 -24.94
C LYS A 162 8.45 -10.53 -23.77
N PRO A 163 7.22 -11.06 -23.80
CA PRO A 163 6.74 -12.02 -22.81
C PRO A 163 7.66 -13.22 -22.67
N VAL A 164 8.10 -13.49 -21.45
CA VAL A 164 8.85 -14.72 -21.15
C VAL A 164 7.86 -15.83 -20.84
N THR A 165 7.90 -16.89 -21.62
CA THR A 165 7.06 -18.08 -21.42
C THR A 165 7.77 -19.13 -20.58
N ASP A 166 7.00 -19.81 -19.74
CA ASP A 166 7.46 -20.97 -19.01
C ASP A 166 7.76 -22.10 -20.01
N PRO A 167 8.97 -22.67 -20.01
CA PRO A 167 9.40 -23.61 -21.04
C PRO A 167 8.68 -24.98 -20.95
N VAL A 168 7.98 -25.27 -19.85
CA VAL A 168 7.28 -26.54 -19.62
C VAL A 168 5.81 -26.41 -20.01
N SER A 169 5.15 -25.36 -19.54
CA SER A 169 3.71 -25.13 -19.76
C SER A 169 3.41 -24.32 -21.02
N GLY A 170 4.39 -23.58 -21.55
CA GLY A 170 4.21 -22.64 -22.66
C GLY A 170 3.41 -21.37 -22.29
N VAL A 171 3.04 -21.21 -21.01
CA VAL A 171 2.25 -20.07 -20.52
C VAL A 171 3.17 -18.91 -20.17
N GLU A 172 2.74 -17.67 -20.41
CA GLU A 172 3.48 -16.47 -20.00
C GLU A 172 3.70 -16.43 -18.48
N MET A 173 4.95 -16.28 -18.07
CA MET A 173 5.29 -16.18 -16.66
C MET A 173 4.78 -14.89 -16.07
N GLN A 174 4.14 -14.99 -14.91
CA GLN A 174 3.63 -13.85 -14.16
C GLN A 174 4.59 -13.49 -13.03
N VAL A 175 4.79 -12.20 -12.80
CA VAL A 175 5.56 -11.63 -11.68
C VAL A 175 4.72 -10.59 -10.94
N PRO A 176 5.00 -10.29 -9.66
CA PRO A 176 4.31 -9.21 -8.96
C PRO A 176 4.41 -7.89 -9.73
N ALA A 177 3.28 -7.24 -9.97
CA ALA A 177 3.22 -5.94 -10.64
C ALA A 177 3.62 -4.79 -9.71
N ILE A 178 3.45 -5.00 -8.40
CA ILE A 178 3.82 -4.06 -7.34
C ILE A 178 4.69 -4.83 -6.36
N THR A 179 5.93 -4.38 -6.22
CA THR A 179 6.92 -4.98 -5.32
C THR A 179 7.17 -4.08 -4.11
N ASP A 180 7.84 -4.62 -3.12
CA ASP A 180 8.25 -3.87 -1.95
C ASP A 180 9.43 -4.55 -1.26
N VAL A 181 10.44 -3.74 -0.96
CA VAL A 181 11.72 -4.24 -0.43
C VAL A 181 11.60 -4.85 0.97
N HIS A 182 10.54 -4.53 1.71
CA HIS A 182 10.24 -5.09 3.01
C HIS A 182 9.43 -6.37 2.86
N ARG A 183 8.25 -6.31 2.23
CA ARG A 183 7.30 -7.44 2.25
C ARG A 183 7.48 -8.49 1.17
N SER A 184 8.01 -8.12 -0.01
CA SER A 184 8.09 -9.07 -1.12
C SER A 184 9.07 -10.19 -0.76
N ALA A 185 8.80 -11.41 -1.23
CA ALA A 185 9.74 -12.51 -1.06
C ALA A 185 11.07 -12.21 -1.78
N PRO A 186 12.20 -12.80 -1.34
CA PRO A 186 13.44 -12.75 -2.08
C PRO A 186 13.26 -13.24 -3.53
N PRO A 187 13.94 -12.64 -4.52
CA PRO A 187 14.94 -11.57 -4.39
C PRO A 187 14.36 -10.15 -4.36
N ALA A 188 13.03 -9.97 -4.46
CA ALA A 188 12.40 -8.66 -4.59
C ALA A 188 12.29 -7.89 -3.26
N GLY A 189 12.36 -8.58 -2.11
CA GLY A 189 12.34 -7.98 -0.79
C GLY A 189 12.82 -8.94 0.30
N LYS A 190 12.42 -8.65 1.55
CA LYS A 190 12.84 -9.40 2.76
C LYS A 190 11.80 -10.38 3.29
N GLY A 191 10.61 -10.46 2.69
CA GLY A 191 9.52 -11.32 3.15
C GLY A 191 8.90 -10.91 4.49
N LEU A 192 9.02 -9.63 4.88
CA LEU A 192 8.39 -9.12 6.09
C LEU A 192 6.85 -9.19 5.98
N GLN A 193 6.24 -9.53 7.10
CA GLN A 193 4.80 -9.60 7.31
C GLN A 193 4.29 -8.24 7.83
N CYS A 194 2.98 -7.99 7.76
CA CYS A 194 2.39 -6.70 8.19
C CYS A 194 2.74 -6.38 9.64
N VAL A 195 2.70 -7.37 10.53
CA VAL A 195 3.02 -7.22 11.96
C VAL A 195 4.52 -7.05 12.26
N ASN A 196 5.38 -7.10 11.23
CA ASN A 196 6.78 -6.69 11.40
C ASN A 196 6.95 -5.16 11.36
N CYS A 197 5.95 -4.43 10.85
CA CYS A 197 5.93 -2.96 10.83
C CYS A 197 4.81 -2.40 11.72
N HIS A 198 3.63 -3.01 11.69
CA HIS A 198 2.50 -2.63 12.53
C HIS A 198 2.51 -3.35 13.87
N ASP A 199 2.72 -2.61 14.95
CA ASP A 199 2.84 -3.17 16.28
C ASP A 199 1.48 -3.36 16.99
N THR A 200 1.51 -3.75 18.26
CA THR A 200 0.29 -3.94 19.07
C THR A 200 -0.53 -2.65 19.21
N GLY A 201 0.11 -1.49 19.34
CA GLY A 201 -0.57 -0.20 19.46
C GLY A 201 -1.22 0.24 18.14
N ASP A 202 -0.56 0.01 17.01
CA ASP A 202 -1.12 0.30 15.67
C ASP A 202 -2.33 -0.58 15.36
N THR A 203 -2.30 -1.83 15.81
CA THR A 203 -3.31 -2.85 15.48
C THR A 203 -4.47 -2.85 16.48
N HIS A 204 -4.18 -2.81 17.77
CA HIS A 204 -5.19 -2.84 18.83
C HIS A 204 -5.55 -1.46 19.38
N GLY A 205 -4.84 -0.39 19.00
CA GLY A 205 -5.07 0.95 19.52
C GLY A 205 -4.40 1.22 20.87
N ASP A 206 -4.47 2.47 21.29
CA ASP A 206 -3.89 3.00 22.53
C ASP A 206 -4.95 3.51 23.52
N GLY A 207 -6.22 3.14 23.31
CA GLY A 207 -7.36 3.60 24.09
C GLY A 207 -7.88 4.98 23.71
N LYS A 208 -7.37 5.60 22.63
CA LYS A 208 -7.95 6.82 22.06
C LYS A 208 -8.73 6.50 20.80
N ILE A 209 -9.79 7.29 20.60
CA ILE A 209 -10.63 7.20 19.43
C ILE A 209 -10.11 8.21 18.38
N TYR A 210 -9.81 7.74 17.17
CA TYR A 210 -9.27 8.54 16.06
C TYR A 210 -10.21 8.58 14.85
N ASN A 211 -10.29 9.70 14.14
CA ASN A 211 -11.15 9.83 12.95
C ASN A 211 -10.45 9.36 11.68
N SER A 212 -9.12 9.32 11.70
CA SER A 212 -8.30 8.94 10.55
C SER A 212 -7.07 8.16 10.99
N LEU A 213 -6.60 7.26 10.14
CA LEU A 213 -5.33 6.56 10.33
C LEU A 213 -4.13 7.50 10.32
N LEU A 214 -4.32 8.74 9.83
CA LEU A 214 -3.33 9.82 9.85
C LEU A 214 -3.22 10.49 11.23
N GLU A 215 -4.15 10.20 12.15
CA GLU A 215 -4.16 10.74 13.52
C GLU A 215 -3.75 9.68 14.55
N SER A 216 -3.88 8.39 14.21
CA SER A 216 -3.55 7.28 15.10
C SER A 216 -2.06 6.96 15.08
N PRO A 217 -1.52 6.30 16.12
CA PRO A 217 -0.21 5.65 16.05
C PRO A 217 -0.12 4.80 14.79
N ASN A 218 1.02 4.89 14.12
CA ASN A 218 1.31 4.12 12.92
C ASN A 218 2.82 3.95 12.75
N THR A 219 3.19 3.04 11.86
CA THR A 219 4.58 2.73 11.55
C THR A 219 5.25 3.89 10.82
N GLU A 220 6.46 4.23 11.25
CA GLU A 220 7.28 5.26 10.62
C GLU A 220 8.56 4.67 10.04
N CYS A 221 9.02 5.28 8.94
CA CYS A 221 10.25 4.83 8.27
C CYS A 221 11.44 4.86 9.25
N THR A 222 11.46 5.85 10.13
CA THR A 222 12.52 6.11 11.10
C THR A 222 12.57 5.12 12.26
N ASP A 223 11.55 4.29 12.45
CA ASP A 223 11.58 3.23 13.48
C ASP A 223 12.69 2.22 13.18
N CYS A 224 12.96 1.99 11.88
CA CYS A 224 14.04 1.12 11.41
C CYS A 224 15.18 1.89 10.71
N HIS A 225 14.87 2.98 10.01
CA HIS A 225 15.83 3.76 9.22
C HIS A 225 16.25 5.04 9.93
N GLN A 226 17.26 4.92 10.80
CA GLN A 226 17.74 6.06 11.58
C GLN A 226 18.33 7.17 10.70
N PRO A 227 17.89 8.44 10.84
CA PRO A 227 18.34 9.56 10.00
C PRO A 227 19.85 9.74 9.90
N ASP A 228 20.60 9.46 10.97
CA ASP A 228 22.07 9.55 11.04
C ASP A 228 22.77 8.45 10.22
N LYS A 229 22.06 7.38 9.86
CA LYS A 229 22.55 6.25 9.05
C LYS A 229 22.10 6.30 7.61
N LEU A 230 21.38 7.35 7.20
CA LEU A 230 20.97 7.53 5.82
C LEU A 230 22.18 7.71 4.91
N SER A 231 22.06 7.21 3.68
CA SER A 231 23.08 7.44 2.66
C SER A 231 23.25 8.95 2.43
N GLN A 232 24.48 9.40 2.23
CA GLN A 232 24.80 10.80 1.97
C GLN A 232 24.47 11.22 0.52
N HIS A 233 23.47 10.57 -0.10
CA HIS A 233 23.04 10.88 -1.46
C HIS A 233 22.40 12.27 -1.53
N MET A 234 22.58 12.99 -2.64
CA MET A 234 22.09 14.35 -2.84
C MET A 234 20.59 14.51 -2.52
N GLY A 235 19.78 13.50 -2.87
CA GLY A 235 18.35 13.50 -2.54
C GLY A 235 18.06 13.68 -1.05
N HIS A 236 18.79 12.99 -0.16
CA HIS A 236 18.63 13.18 1.28
C HIS A 236 19.16 14.55 1.72
N GLN A 237 20.28 15.02 1.17
CA GLN A 237 20.84 16.34 1.51
C GLN A 237 19.89 17.49 1.18
N VAL A 238 19.15 17.38 0.07
CA VAL A 238 18.24 18.44 -0.42
C VAL A 238 16.83 18.30 0.16
N HIS A 239 16.34 17.07 0.36
CA HIS A 239 14.92 16.82 0.63
C HIS A 239 14.59 16.26 2.02
N ALA A 240 15.54 15.75 2.80
CA ALA A 240 15.23 15.09 4.07
C ALA A 240 14.48 15.98 5.08
N ASN A 241 14.59 17.30 4.95
CA ASN A 241 13.92 18.26 5.84
C ASN A 241 12.55 18.73 5.33
N ASN A 242 12.25 18.62 4.03
CA ASN A 242 11.04 19.19 3.43
C ASN A 242 10.13 18.15 2.77
N MET A 243 10.52 16.89 2.74
CA MET A 243 9.77 15.82 2.09
C MET A 243 9.80 14.56 2.95
N THR A 244 8.69 13.82 3.00
CA THR A 244 8.63 12.52 3.67
C THR A 244 9.45 11.48 2.91
N CYS A 245 9.90 10.43 3.61
CA CYS A 245 10.57 9.31 2.96
C CYS A 245 9.66 8.67 1.89
N ALA A 246 8.36 8.58 2.19
CA ALA A 246 7.36 7.96 1.33
C ALA A 246 7.20 8.67 -0.01
N ALA A 247 7.27 10.01 -0.04
CA ALA A 247 7.20 10.78 -1.28
C ALA A 247 8.21 10.33 -2.35
N CYS A 248 9.40 9.89 -1.94
CA CYS A 248 10.41 9.32 -2.84
C CYS A 248 10.31 7.80 -2.96
N HIS A 249 10.22 7.10 -1.83
CA HIS A 249 10.40 5.65 -1.76
C HIS A 249 9.15 4.83 -2.07
N VAL A 250 7.94 5.37 -1.90
CA VAL A 250 6.73 4.71 -2.40
C VAL A 250 6.73 4.81 -3.92
N GLN A 251 6.79 3.68 -4.63
CA GLN A 251 6.85 3.68 -6.09
C GLN A 251 5.50 3.96 -6.75
N THR A 252 4.39 3.57 -6.11
CA THR A 252 3.05 3.77 -6.64
C THR A 252 1.99 3.74 -5.55
N VAL A 253 0.80 4.27 -5.84
CA VAL A 253 -0.39 4.12 -5.02
C VAL A 253 -1.48 3.42 -5.83
N VAL A 254 -2.41 2.77 -5.13
CA VAL A 254 -3.61 2.18 -5.75
C VAL A 254 -4.78 3.14 -5.63
N SER A 255 -5.18 3.72 -6.74
CA SER A 255 -6.34 4.60 -6.86
C SER A 255 -7.55 3.80 -7.32
N CYS A 256 -8.61 3.78 -6.52
CA CYS A 256 -9.91 3.33 -6.98
C CYS A 256 -10.53 4.48 -7.79
N PHE A 257 -10.56 4.33 -9.11
CA PHE A 257 -11.06 5.36 -10.01
C PHE A 257 -12.51 5.08 -10.39
N SER A 258 -13.37 6.07 -10.16
CA SER A 258 -14.81 6.02 -10.38
C SER A 258 -15.46 4.84 -9.64
N CYS A 259 -15.53 4.90 -8.31
CA CYS A 259 -16.41 4.04 -7.51
C CYS A 259 -17.88 4.36 -7.85
N HIS A 260 -18.66 3.34 -8.20
CA HIS A 260 -20.05 3.51 -8.64
C HIS A 260 -21.03 3.31 -7.48
N ILE A 261 -21.35 4.39 -6.78
CA ILE A 261 -22.17 4.33 -5.57
C ILE A 261 -23.58 3.77 -5.85
N ASN A 262 -24.16 4.04 -7.03
CA ASN A 262 -25.47 3.50 -7.39
C ASN A 262 -25.52 1.97 -7.41
N ALA A 263 -24.47 1.30 -7.88
CA ALA A 263 -24.42 -0.16 -7.89
C ALA A 263 -24.39 -0.71 -6.47
N ILE A 264 -23.60 -0.08 -5.60
CA ILE A 264 -23.48 -0.49 -4.20
C ILE A 264 -24.81 -0.26 -3.47
N VAL A 265 -25.45 0.90 -3.65
CA VAL A 265 -26.78 1.20 -3.08
C VAL A 265 -27.83 0.18 -3.54
N LYS A 266 -27.72 -0.35 -4.76
CA LYS A 266 -28.57 -1.44 -5.27
C LYS A 266 -28.17 -2.85 -4.79
N GLY A 267 -27.13 -2.98 -3.97
CA GLY A 267 -26.71 -4.25 -3.36
C GLY A 267 -25.57 -4.98 -4.08
N ALA A 268 -24.96 -4.38 -5.11
CA ALA A 268 -23.74 -4.94 -5.71
C ALA A 268 -22.56 -4.88 -4.70
N PRO A 269 -21.59 -5.80 -4.79
CA PRO A 269 -20.33 -5.63 -4.05
C PRO A 269 -19.63 -4.34 -4.50
N GLU A 270 -18.77 -3.79 -3.63
CA GLU A 270 -17.96 -2.63 -3.96
C GLU A 270 -16.91 -2.98 -5.04
N PHE A 271 -16.94 -2.25 -6.15
CA PHE A 271 -15.88 -2.24 -7.16
C PHE A 271 -15.80 -0.87 -7.86
N PRO A 272 -14.59 -0.41 -8.22
CA PRO A 272 -14.42 0.78 -9.07
C PRO A 272 -14.51 0.41 -10.56
N TYR A 273 -14.62 1.42 -11.44
CA TYR A 273 -14.34 1.22 -12.87
C TYR A 273 -12.96 0.60 -13.09
N GLN A 274 -11.94 1.14 -12.42
CA GLN A 274 -10.59 0.60 -12.48
C GLN A 274 -9.80 0.85 -11.19
N ARG A 275 -9.01 -0.16 -10.81
CA ARG A 275 -7.92 -0.02 -9.83
C ARG A 275 -6.67 0.44 -10.59
N VAL A 276 -6.37 1.73 -10.50
CA VAL A 276 -5.27 2.37 -11.23
C VAL A 276 -4.03 2.41 -10.35
N PHE A 277 -2.90 2.00 -10.91
CA PHE A 277 -1.58 2.04 -10.28
C PHE A 277 -0.54 2.33 -11.36
N GLY A 278 0.71 2.58 -10.95
CA GLY A 278 1.79 3.09 -11.79
C GLY A 278 1.97 4.61 -11.70
N TRP A 279 1.24 5.27 -10.79
CA TRP A 279 1.43 6.66 -10.41
C TRP A 279 1.50 6.84 -8.89
N LYS A 280 1.79 8.05 -8.44
CA LYS A 280 1.54 8.59 -7.11
C LYS A 280 1.27 10.09 -7.21
N PHE A 281 0.51 10.66 -6.28
CA PHE A 281 0.29 12.09 -6.24
C PHE A 281 1.32 12.74 -5.31
N LEU A 282 1.77 13.95 -5.65
CA LEU A 282 2.64 14.74 -4.78
C LEU A 282 1.82 15.89 -4.19
N ILE A 283 1.71 15.88 -2.86
CA ILE A 283 0.93 16.83 -2.06
C ILE A 283 1.84 17.48 -1.01
N GLN A 284 1.30 18.42 -0.24
CA GLN A 284 1.88 18.83 1.03
C GLN A 284 1.00 18.27 2.17
N ASN A 285 1.59 17.64 3.18
CA ASN A 285 0.85 17.18 4.36
C ASN A 285 0.64 18.31 5.38
N ASP A 286 -0.08 18.03 6.47
CA ASP A 286 -0.40 19.05 7.48
C ASP A 286 0.83 19.59 8.24
N GLU A 287 1.95 18.87 8.24
CA GLU A 287 3.24 19.34 8.78
C GLU A 287 3.97 20.28 7.82
N GLY A 288 3.45 20.50 6.61
CA GLY A 288 4.09 21.32 5.59
C GLY A 288 5.17 20.60 4.77
N LYS A 289 5.34 19.28 4.94
CA LYS A 289 6.27 18.48 4.12
C LYS A 289 5.60 18.00 2.85
N TYR A 290 6.38 17.90 1.77
CA TYR A 290 5.93 17.19 0.58
C TYR A 290 5.76 15.71 0.87
N ASP A 291 4.64 15.15 0.45
CA ASP A 291 4.25 13.79 0.82
C ASP A 291 3.60 13.06 -0.36
N VAL A 292 3.50 11.74 -0.22
CA VAL A 292 2.75 10.90 -1.14
C VAL A 292 1.25 11.04 -0.87
N GLY A 293 0.53 11.41 -1.92
CA GLY A 293 -0.91 11.44 -1.96
C GLY A 293 -1.48 10.35 -2.86
N ASN A 294 -2.79 10.13 -2.73
CA ASN A 294 -3.57 9.31 -3.61
C ASN A 294 -4.84 10.05 -4.03
N LEU A 295 -5.32 9.75 -5.23
CA LEU A 295 -6.60 10.21 -5.76
C LEU A 295 -7.60 9.06 -5.73
N MET A 296 -8.76 9.29 -5.14
CA MET A 296 -9.92 8.41 -5.31
C MET A 296 -11.03 9.20 -5.99
N ALA A 297 -11.74 8.55 -6.90
CA ALA A 297 -12.81 9.17 -7.65
C ALA A 297 -14.07 8.32 -7.50
N ALA A 298 -15.23 8.95 -7.36
CA ALA A 298 -16.52 8.28 -7.25
C ALA A 298 -17.58 9.02 -8.06
N VAL A 299 -18.63 8.29 -8.40
CA VAL A 299 -19.76 8.81 -9.16
C VAL A 299 -21.08 8.31 -8.57
N TYR A 300 -22.07 9.19 -8.59
CA TYR A 300 -23.43 8.93 -8.17
C TYR A 300 -24.40 9.59 -9.14
N THR A 301 -25.39 8.84 -9.63
CA THR A 301 -26.52 9.37 -10.39
C THR A 301 -27.70 9.54 -9.45
N ASP A 302 -28.23 10.75 -9.35
CA ASP A 302 -29.41 11.01 -8.51
C ASP A 302 -30.72 10.51 -9.13
N ASP A 303 -31.82 10.63 -8.39
CA ASP A 303 -33.15 10.19 -8.84
C ASP A 303 -33.67 10.96 -10.07
N ALA A 304 -33.12 12.14 -10.35
CA ALA A 304 -33.42 12.92 -11.54
C ALA A 304 -32.59 12.48 -12.76
N GLY A 305 -31.66 11.53 -12.58
CA GLY A 305 -30.75 11.05 -13.61
C GLY A 305 -29.52 11.93 -13.80
N GLU A 306 -29.25 12.89 -12.91
CA GLU A 306 -28.07 13.75 -13.02
C GLU A 306 -26.84 13.04 -12.45
N VAL A 307 -25.76 13.02 -13.24
CA VAL A 307 -24.47 12.44 -12.83
C VAL A 307 -23.72 13.44 -11.96
N LYS A 308 -23.47 13.06 -10.70
CA LYS A 308 -22.66 13.76 -9.71
C LYS A 308 -21.30 13.10 -9.59
N THR A 309 -20.23 13.89 -9.69
CA THR A 309 -18.85 13.39 -9.66
C THR A 309 -18.07 13.92 -8.47
N PHE A 310 -17.31 13.03 -7.83
CA PHE A 310 -16.55 13.30 -6.62
C PHE A 310 -15.10 12.87 -6.80
N ALA A 311 -14.16 13.71 -6.41
CA ALA A 311 -12.75 13.33 -6.33
C ALA A 311 -12.15 13.76 -5.00
N VAL A 312 -11.28 12.90 -4.48
CA VAL A 312 -10.57 13.14 -3.22
C VAL A 312 -9.10 12.93 -3.39
N ILE A 313 -8.34 13.89 -2.86
CA ILE A 313 -6.90 13.79 -2.73
C ILE A 313 -6.57 13.78 -1.24
N ALA A 314 -5.84 12.78 -0.77
CA ALA A 314 -5.43 12.68 0.62
C ALA A 314 -4.05 12.02 0.72
N PRO A 315 -3.31 12.18 1.84
CA PRO A 315 -2.11 11.42 2.10
C PRO A 315 -2.38 9.91 2.03
N TYR A 316 -1.37 9.14 1.60
CA TYR A 316 -1.53 7.69 1.43
C TYR A 316 -0.34 6.90 1.95
N TYR A 317 -0.60 6.01 2.91
CA TYR A 317 0.38 5.04 3.37
C TYR A 317 0.48 3.87 2.37
N GLY A 318 1.36 4.03 1.39
CA GLY A 318 1.58 3.03 0.34
C GLY A 318 2.52 1.91 0.79
N HIS A 319 2.11 0.67 0.57
CA HIS A 319 2.99 -0.48 0.71
C HIS A 319 3.51 -0.80 -0.69
N SER A 320 4.40 0.03 -1.18
CA SER A 320 5.10 -0.25 -2.43
C SER A 320 6.50 0.35 -2.35
N VAL A 321 7.16 0.12 -1.24
CA VAL A 321 8.41 0.78 -0.91
C VAL A 321 9.53 0.19 -1.76
N ALA A 322 10.20 1.05 -2.53
CA ALA A 322 11.29 0.68 -3.40
C ALA A 322 12.62 1.25 -2.90
N SER A 323 13.67 0.46 -3.09
CA SER A 323 15.04 0.96 -3.00
C SER A 323 15.35 1.79 -4.24
N LEU A 324 15.80 3.03 -4.05
CA LEU A 324 16.26 3.90 -5.13
C LEU A 324 17.74 3.67 -5.48
N LYS A 325 18.34 2.54 -5.07
CA LYS A 325 19.66 2.13 -5.53
C LYS A 325 19.57 1.82 -7.03
N GLY A 326 20.18 2.66 -7.87
CA GLY A 326 20.15 2.49 -9.32
C GLY A 326 20.29 3.82 -10.07
N ASP A 327 19.58 3.95 -11.18
CA ASP A 327 19.58 5.14 -12.02
C ASP A 327 18.85 6.32 -11.35
N MET A 328 19.63 7.16 -10.68
CA MET A 328 19.13 8.36 -10.02
C MET A 328 18.64 9.43 -11.00
N ASN A 329 19.12 9.44 -12.25
CA ASN A 329 18.56 10.36 -13.26
C ASN A 329 17.10 9.99 -13.51
N LYS A 330 16.80 8.70 -13.68
CA LYS A 330 15.43 8.20 -13.85
C LYS A 330 14.55 8.47 -12.62
N ALA A 331 15.10 8.34 -11.41
CA ALA A 331 14.34 8.63 -10.19
C ALA A 331 13.99 10.12 -10.07
N CYS A 332 14.97 11.02 -10.25
CA CYS A 332 14.77 12.46 -10.15
C CYS A 332 13.90 13.02 -11.29
N ALA A 333 14.02 12.46 -12.50
CA ALA A 333 13.23 12.85 -13.67
C ALA A 333 11.72 12.71 -13.44
N GLN A 334 11.28 11.78 -12.59
CA GLN A 334 9.86 11.62 -12.28
C GLN A 334 9.21 12.88 -11.71
N CYS A 335 9.98 13.79 -11.09
CA CYS A 335 9.47 15.08 -10.63
C CYS A 335 10.04 16.25 -11.44
N HIS A 336 11.35 16.20 -11.72
CA HIS A 336 12.10 17.32 -12.29
C HIS A 336 12.19 17.29 -13.82
N ASP A 337 11.77 16.23 -14.49
CA ASP A 337 11.61 16.19 -15.93
C ASP A 337 10.26 15.55 -16.30
N ASN A 338 9.21 16.10 -15.72
CA ASN A 338 7.90 15.49 -15.68
C ASN A 338 7.01 16.07 -16.79
N SER A 339 6.47 15.20 -17.66
CA SER A 339 5.60 15.60 -18.77
C SER A 339 4.33 16.31 -18.32
N LEU A 340 3.79 15.97 -17.14
CA LEU A 340 2.58 16.60 -16.59
C LEU A 340 2.86 18.01 -16.09
N VAL A 341 4.05 18.27 -15.51
CA VAL A 341 4.45 19.63 -15.14
C VAL A 341 4.61 20.50 -16.38
N LYS A 342 5.21 19.97 -17.45
CA LYS A 342 5.33 20.68 -18.72
C LYS A 342 3.96 20.98 -19.32
N ALA A 343 3.08 19.98 -19.40
CA ALA A 343 1.71 20.16 -19.88
C ALA A 343 0.93 21.20 -19.06
N TYR A 344 1.08 21.18 -17.74
CA TYR A 344 0.49 22.20 -16.86
C TYR A 344 1.04 23.60 -17.13
N ASN A 345 2.35 23.75 -17.28
CA ASN A 345 2.96 25.06 -17.57
C ASN A 345 2.54 25.62 -18.93
N GLU A 346 2.30 24.75 -19.92
CA GLU A 346 1.90 25.15 -21.27
C GLU A 346 0.39 25.43 -21.39
N THR A 347 -0.45 24.64 -20.70
CA THR A 347 -1.91 24.63 -20.93
C THR A 347 -2.74 24.99 -19.70
N GLY A 348 -2.12 25.08 -18.52
CA GLY A 348 -2.80 25.22 -17.23
C GLY A 348 -3.58 23.96 -16.80
N SER A 349 -3.35 22.80 -17.44
CA SER A 349 -4.13 21.58 -17.19
C SER A 349 -3.27 20.33 -17.06
N ILE A 350 -3.75 19.36 -16.28
CA ILE A 350 -3.22 18.00 -16.18
C ILE A 350 -4.38 17.02 -16.40
N THR A 351 -4.29 16.20 -17.45
CA THR A 351 -5.30 15.19 -17.76
C THR A 351 -5.05 13.93 -16.95
N ILE A 352 -5.83 13.75 -15.89
CA ILE A 352 -5.78 12.55 -15.03
C ILE A 352 -6.40 11.37 -15.76
N SER A 353 -7.60 11.58 -16.29
CA SER A 353 -8.33 10.59 -17.07
C SER A 353 -9.12 11.24 -18.19
N GLN A 354 -9.33 10.47 -19.26
CA GLN A 354 -10.05 10.91 -20.45
C GLN A 354 -10.86 9.74 -21.02
N TRP A 355 -12.03 10.03 -21.59
CA TRP A 355 -12.81 9.04 -22.33
C TRP A 355 -12.28 8.88 -23.75
N ASP A 356 -11.91 7.65 -24.12
CA ASP A 356 -11.62 7.25 -25.49
C ASP A 356 -12.90 6.68 -26.12
N ALA A 357 -13.55 7.51 -26.93
CA ALA A 357 -14.79 7.14 -27.62
C ALA A 357 -14.58 6.01 -28.65
N SER A 358 -13.39 5.87 -29.22
CA SER A 358 -13.10 4.82 -30.21
C SER A 358 -12.96 3.45 -29.56
N ALA A 359 -12.41 3.41 -28.35
CA ALA A 359 -12.21 2.19 -27.58
C ALA A 359 -13.30 1.96 -26.52
N ASN A 360 -14.26 2.89 -26.39
CA ASN A 360 -15.35 2.88 -25.40
C ASN A 360 -14.84 2.62 -23.96
N LYS A 361 -13.77 3.33 -23.56
CA LYS A 361 -13.11 3.15 -22.27
C LYS A 361 -12.47 4.45 -21.77
N VAL A 362 -12.22 4.53 -20.48
CA VAL A 362 -11.36 5.57 -19.90
C VAL A 362 -9.89 5.20 -20.10
N VAL A 363 -9.08 6.17 -20.47
CA VAL A 363 -7.61 6.13 -20.46
C VAL A 363 -7.06 7.09 -19.40
N PHE A 364 -5.82 6.84 -18.94
CA PHE A 364 -5.19 7.58 -17.84
C PHE A 364 -3.86 8.21 -18.27
N PRO A 365 -3.86 9.33 -19.00
CA PRO A 365 -2.63 9.97 -19.50
C PRO A 365 -1.64 10.32 -18.39
N ALA A 366 -2.12 10.66 -17.19
CA ALA A 366 -1.27 10.96 -16.04
C ALA A 366 -0.33 9.80 -15.59
N LEU A 367 -0.57 8.55 -16.03
CA LEU A 367 0.33 7.43 -15.76
C LEU A 367 1.72 7.58 -16.42
N GLU A 368 1.84 8.42 -17.45
CA GLU A 368 3.11 8.74 -18.09
C GLU A 368 4.05 9.50 -17.15
N GLY A 369 3.50 10.41 -16.34
CA GLY A 369 4.28 11.25 -15.44
C GLY A 369 4.87 10.52 -14.23
N LYS A 370 4.29 9.36 -13.84
CA LYS A 370 4.59 8.59 -12.60
C LYS A 370 4.34 9.35 -11.30
N VAL A 371 4.76 10.60 -11.20
CA VAL A 371 4.40 11.52 -10.13
C VAL A 371 3.44 12.56 -10.69
N VAL A 372 2.29 12.70 -10.05
CA VAL A 372 1.27 13.69 -10.40
C VAL A 372 1.32 14.81 -9.36
N PRO A 373 2.00 15.93 -9.63
CA PRO A 373 1.98 17.07 -8.72
C PRO A 373 0.60 17.68 -8.65
N VAL A 374 0.14 18.01 -7.44
CA VAL A 374 -1.17 18.63 -7.19
C VAL A 374 -0.99 20.15 -7.11
N PRO A 375 -1.33 20.91 -8.17
CA PRO A 375 -1.14 22.36 -8.16
C PRO A 375 -2.15 23.07 -7.25
N ALA A 376 -1.86 24.32 -6.87
CA ALA A 376 -2.76 25.14 -6.04
C ALA A 376 -4.17 25.29 -6.64
N ASP A 377 -4.30 25.26 -7.97
CA ASP A 377 -5.55 25.36 -8.71
C ASP A 377 -6.05 23.99 -9.23
N TYR A 378 -5.68 22.88 -8.58
CA TYR A 378 -6.01 21.51 -9.01
C TYR A 378 -7.48 21.33 -9.41
N ALA A 379 -8.42 21.97 -8.72
CA ALA A 379 -9.85 21.86 -9.02
C ALA A 379 -10.21 22.35 -10.44
N LYS A 380 -9.42 23.26 -11.02
CA LYS A 380 -9.54 23.72 -12.41
C LYS A 380 -8.58 22.98 -13.34
N ALA A 381 -7.36 22.73 -12.89
CA ALA A 381 -6.29 22.16 -13.69
C ALA A 381 -6.50 20.67 -14.01
N PHE A 382 -7.01 19.89 -13.05
CA PHE A 382 -7.20 18.45 -13.23
C PHE A 382 -8.42 18.16 -14.11
N LYS A 383 -8.20 17.38 -15.17
CA LYS A 383 -9.26 16.90 -16.07
C LYS A 383 -9.50 15.42 -15.83
N LEU A 384 -10.75 15.09 -15.51
CA LEU A 384 -11.20 13.73 -15.19
C LEU A 384 -12.45 13.41 -16.00
N ALA A 385 -12.48 12.22 -16.59
CA ALA A 385 -13.66 11.63 -17.20
C ALA A 385 -14.19 10.51 -16.30
N TYR A 386 -15.49 10.56 -16.00
CA TYR A 386 -16.19 9.62 -15.14
C TYR A 386 -17.09 8.73 -16.00
N PRO A 387 -16.80 7.43 -16.09
CA PRO A 387 -17.74 6.48 -16.66
C PRO A 387 -18.95 6.34 -15.72
N VAL A 388 -20.01 5.69 -16.19
CA VAL A 388 -21.16 5.19 -15.42
C VAL A 388 -21.54 3.81 -15.93
N ILE A 389 -22.25 3.04 -15.10
CA ILE A 389 -22.75 1.71 -15.46
C ILE A 389 -24.09 1.88 -16.17
N SER A 390 -24.20 1.40 -17.41
CA SER A 390 -25.45 1.49 -18.18
C SER A 390 -26.45 0.38 -17.87
N ASN A 391 -25.99 -0.75 -17.31
CA ASN A 391 -26.79 -1.92 -16.96
C ASN A 391 -26.84 -2.19 -15.44
N LEU A 392 -27.18 -1.15 -14.66
CA LEU A 392 -27.14 -1.21 -13.19
C LEU A 392 -27.91 -2.38 -12.57
N ASP A 393 -29.09 -2.72 -13.10
CA ASP A 393 -29.91 -3.81 -12.53
C ASP A 393 -29.28 -5.19 -12.76
N GLU A 394 -28.67 -5.41 -13.93
CA GLU A 394 -27.91 -6.65 -14.23
C GLU A 394 -26.70 -6.78 -13.28
N VAL A 395 -25.99 -5.67 -13.06
CA VAL A 395 -24.83 -5.62 -12.16
C VAL A 395 -25.23 -5.91 -10.71
N ALA A 396 -26.31 -5.30 -10.23
CA ALA A 396 -26.81 -5.50 -8.88
C ALA A 396 -27.22 -6.96 -8.62
N ALA A 397 -27.77 -7.64 -9.64
CA ALA A 397 -28.15 -9.05 -9.55
C ALA A 397 -26.98 -10.04 -9.70
N ALA A 398 -25.81 -9.60 -10.19
CA ALA A 398 -24.71 -10.48 -10.57
C ALA A 398 -23.84 -10.98 -9.40
N GLY A 399 -24.04 -10.48 -8.18
CA GLY A 399 -23.27 -10.92 -7.01
C GLY A 399 -21.76 -10.80 -7.22
N ALA A 400 -21.02 -11.90 -7.09
CA ALA A 400 -19.55 -11.92 -7.24
C ALA A 400 -19.05 -11.55 -8.65
N ASP A 401 -19.90 -11.66 -9.68
CA ASP A 401 -19.55 -11.32 -11.06
C ASP A 401 -19.92 -9.88 -11.46
N ALA A 402 -20.39 -9.05 -10.52
CA ALA A 402 -20.83 -7.68 -10.77
C ALA A 402 -19.82 -6.84 -11.57
N GLU A 403 -18.52 -6.90 -11.23
CA GLU A 403 -17.46 -6.17 -11.95
C GLU A 403 -17.34 -6.62 -13.41
N LYS A 404 -17.48 -7.92 -13.70
CA LYS A 404 -17.38 -8.46 -15.07
C LYS A 404 -18.63 -8.15 -15.90
N THR A 405 -19.78 -8.02 -15.24
CA THR A 405 -21.07 -7.73 -15.87
C THR A 405 -21.23 -6.25 -16.24
N ALA A 406 -20.47 -5.36 -15.61
CA ALA A 406 -20.60 -3.92 -15.79
C ALA A 406 -20.32 -3.47 -17.24
N LYS A 407 -21.30 -2.79 -17.84
CA LYS A 407 -21.17 -2.11 -19.13
C LYS A 407 -20.96 -0.63 -18.89
N TRP A 408 -19.86 -0.12 -19.42
CA TRP A 408 -19.40 1.24 -19.18
C TRP A 408 -19.79 2.19 -20.32
N MET A 409 -20.22 3.39 -19.95
CA MET A 409 -20.40 4.52 -20.86
C MET A 409 -19.89 5.80 -20.20
N LEU A 410 -19.56 6.82 -20.99
CA LEU A 410 -19.22 8.13 -20.43
C LEU A 410 -20.44 8.71 -19.69
N GLY A 411 -20.26 9.04 -18.41
CA GLY A 411 -21.27 9.73 -17.62
C GLY A 411 -21.05 11.24 -17.63
N LYS A 412 -19.85 11.68 -17.22
CA LYS A 412 -19.55 13.10 -17.08
C LYS A 412 -18.06 13.39 -17.18
N GLU A 413 -17.71 14.56 -17.68
CA GLU A 413 -16.36 15.11 -17.56
C GLU A 413 -16.36 16.24 -16.54
N GLY A 414 -15.31 16.31 -15.71
CA GLY A 414 -15.20 17.25 -14.61
C GLY A 414 -15.67 16.70 -13.28
N VAL A 415 -15.37 17.45 -12.22
CA VAL A 415 -15.62 17.09 -10.83
C VAL A 415 -16.58 18.10 -10.22
N ASP A 416 -17.69 17.64 -9.66
CA ASP A 416 -18.66 18.51 -8.97
C ASP A 416 -18.21 18.87 -7.56
N LEU A 417 -17.62 17.90 -6.85
CA LEU A 417 -17.15 18.08 -5.49
C LEU A 417 -15.73 17.52 -5.33
N TRP A 418 -14.84 18.38 -4.86
CA TRP A 418 -13.50 18.02 -4.43
C TRP A 418 -13.44 17.93 -2.91
N GLN A 419 -12.73 16.94 -2.41
CA GLN A 419 -12.32 16.86 -1.01
C GLN A 419 -10.82 16.75 -0.92
N MET A 420 -10.22 17.42 0.06
CA MET A 420 -8.83 17.25 0.43
C MET A 420 -8.73 17.31 1.95
N LEU A 421 -8.48 16.16 2.58
CA LEU A 421 -8.32 16.05 4.03
C LEU A 421 -6.86 15.73 4.35
N TYR A 422 -6.35 16.35 5.42
CA TYR A 422 -4.99 16.15 5.93
C TYR A 422 -3.86 16.49 4.93
N ALA A 423 -4.20 17.26 3.91
CA ALA A 423 -3.29 17.64 2.84
C ALA A 423 -3.64 19.02 2.30
N LYS A 424 -2.66 19.60 1.64
CA LYS A 424 -2.74 20.83 0.86
C LYS A 424 -2.16 20.57 -0.52
N PRO A 425 -2.60 21.32 -1.54
CA PRO A 425 -1.90 21.34 -2.82
C PRO A 425 -0.47 21.87 -2.61
N LEU A 426 0.38 21.65 -3.61
CA LEU A 426 1.73 22.16 -3.62
C LEU A 426 1.74 23.68 -3.66
N ASP A 427 2.61 24.27 -2.85
CA ASP A 427 2.94 25.71 -2.87
C ASP A 427 3.66 26.12 -4.15
N LYS A 428 4.39 25.19 -4.77
CA LYS A 428 5.08 25.35 -6.05
C LYS A 428 5.16 24.04 -6.82
N MET A 429 5.07 24.12 -8.13
CA MET A 429 5.32 22.98 -8.99
C MET A 429 6.81 22.59 -8.97
N PRO A 430 7.15 21.30 -9.11
CA PRO A 430 8.54 20.86 -9.18
C PRO A 430 9.32 21.59 -10.27
N ALA A 431 10.51 22.10 -9.92
CA ALA A 431 11.38 22.77 -10.89
C ALA A 431 11.78 21.78 -12.00
N GLN A 432 11.61 22.20 -13.26
CA GLN A 432 11.92 21.36 -14.41
C GLN A 432 13.40 21.48 -14.78
N VAL A 433 14.20 20.50 -14.38
CA VAL A 433 15.65 20.42 -14.52
C VAL A 433 16.06 19.02 -14.98
N GLN A 434 16.92 18.95 -15.98
CA GLN A 434 17.57 17.72 -16.41
C GLN A 434 18.81 17.47 -15.55
N PHE A 435 18.84 16.32 -14.86
CA PHE A 435 20.03 15.89 -14.14
C PHE A 435 20.91 15.01 -15.03
N ASN A 436 22.22 15.13 -14.85
CA ASN A 436 23.19 14.26 -15.49
C ASN A 436 24.18 13.74 -14.43
N PHE A 437 23.68 12.89 -13.54
CA PHE A 437 24.51 12.14 -12.60
C PHE A 437 25.23 11.02 -13.38
N PRO A 438 26.52 10.76 -13.09
CA PRO A 438 27.20 9.59 -13.65
C PRO A 438 26.42 8.32 -13.28
N THR A 439 25.96 7.57 -14.26
CA THR A 439 25.32 6.27 -14.00
C THR A 439 26.34 5.36 -13.31
N PRO A 440 26.05 4.78 -12.14
CA PRO A 440 26.98 3.87 -11.49
C PRO A 440 27.31 2.71 -12.42
N THR A 441 28.59 2.50 -12.73
CA THR A 441 29.02 1.28 -13.40
C THR A 441 28.66 0.10 -12.49
N PRO A 442 27.89 -0.90 -12.94
CA PRO A 442 27.63 -2.07 -12.13
C PRO A 442 28.96 -2.67 -11.71
N THR A 443 29.17 -2.78 -10.39
CA THR A 443 30.34 -3.49 -9.87
C THR A 443 30.13 -4.98 -10.20
N PRO A 444 31.12 -5.66 -10.82
CA PRO A 444 30.97 -7.04 -11.28
C PRO A 444 30.61 -8.02 -10.17
#